data_AF-A0AAD3D394-F1
#
_entry.id   AF-A0AAD3D394-F1
#
_cell.length_a   1.000
_cell.length_b   1.000
_cell.length_c   1.000
_cell.angle_alpha   90.00
_cell.angle_beta   90.00
_cell.angle_gamma   90.00
#
_symmetry.space_group_name_H-M   'P 1'
#
loop_
_entity.id
_entity.type
_entity.pdbx_description
1 polymer ?
#
loop_
_entity_poly.entity_id
_entity_poly.type
_entity_poly.pdbx_seq_one_letter_code
_entity_poly.pdbx_strand_id
1 'polypeptide(L)'
;MIKASHFEVDRIGRYKLENNDEVNEWIKALNQSEELALHRECASYEPSEDNIFEIIKCQGLPSIHVKNQIGLTAFEYLQMNPNTDFVIDEKKFINRLILELMGEIIT
;
A
#
# COMPACT_ATOMS: atom_id res chain seq x y z
N MET A 1 -9.87 -15.64 31.47
CA MET A 1 -10.08 -14.24 31.03
C MET A 1 -9.90 -14.21 29.53
N ILE A 2 -10.95 -13.87 28.79
CA ILE A 2 -10.85 -13.63 27.34
C ILE A 2 -10.19 -12.25 27.19
N LYS A 3 -9.03 -12.17 26.54
CA LYS A 3 -8.40 -10.87 26.21
C LYS A 3 -9.33 -10.14 25.24
N ALA A 4 -9.72 -8.92 25.58
CA ALA A 4 -10.51 -8.07 24.71
C ALA A 4 -9.77 -7.89 23.37
N SER A 5 -10.52 -7.95 22.27
CA SER A 5 -9.97 -7.69 20.94
C SER A 5 -9.58 -6.21 20.84
N HIS A 6 -8.45 -5.91 20.20
CA HIS A 6 -8.02 -4.52 19.91
C HIS A 6 -9.01 -3.76 19.03
N PHE A 7 -9.98 -4.48 18.44
CA PHE A 7 -11.05 -3.94 17.58
C PHE A 7 -12.41 -3.88 18.27
N GLU A 8 -12.49 -3.97 19.60
CA GLU A 8 -13.77 -3.80 20.30
C GLU A 8 -14.32 -2.38 20.10
N VAL A 9 -15.39 -2.30 19.32
CA VAL A 9 -16.21 -1.11 19.17
C VAL A 9 -17.26 -1.03 20.27
N ASP A 10 -17.60 0.18 20.68
CA ASP A 10 -18.72 0.45 21.57
C ASP A 10 -20.07 0.22 20.85
N ARG A 11 -21.18 0.36 21.58
CA ARG A 11 -22.54 0.15 21.05
C ARG A 11 -22.92 1.10 19.90
N ILE A 12 -22.09 2.12 19.63
CA ILE A 12 -22.29 3.15 18.61
C ILE A 12 -21.26 3.03 17.48
N GLY A 13 -20.44 1.96 17.48
CA GLY A 13 -19.46 1.67 16.44
C GLY A 13 -18.13 2.40 16.60
N ARG A 14 -17.86 3.06 17.74
CA ARG A 14 -16.59 3.74 17.99
C ARG A 14 -15.63 2.83 18.74
N TYR A 15 -14.36 2.80 18.31
CA TYR A 15 -13.34 2.06 19.06
C TYR A 15 -13.27 2.54 20.51
N LYS A 16 -13.28 1.59 21.46
CA LYS A 16 -13.14 1.93 22.89
C LYS A 16 -11.82 2.68 23.11
N LEU A 17 -11.94 3.84 23.76
CA LEU A 17 -10.88 4.88 23.84
C LEU A 17 -9.54 4.38 24.42
N GLU A 18 -9.55 3.31 25.22
CA GLU A 18 -8.37 2.81 25.96
C GLU A 18 -7.26 2.25 25.06
N ASN A 19 -7.52 1.98 23.78
CA ASN A 19 -6.54 1.44 22.81
C ASN A 19 -6.24 2.39 21.63
N ASN A 20 -6.79 3.61 21.65
CA ASN A 20 -6.81 4.46 20.46
C ASN A 20 -5.44 5.07 20.15
N ASP A 21 -4.64 5.39 21.18
CA ASP A 21 -3.33 6.02 20.96
C ASP A 21 -2.33 5.05 20.34
N GLU A 22 -2.28 3.79 20.79
CA GLU A 22 -1.37 2.78 20.22
C GLU A 22 -1.78 2.38 18.80
N VAL A 23 -3.09 2.27 18.53
CA VAL A 23 -3.61 2.02 17.18
C VAL A 23 -3.38 3.23 16.27
N ASN A 24 -3.56 4.46 16.76
CA ASN A 24 -3.30 5.67 15.98
C ASN A 24 -1.81 5.86 15.71
N GLU A 25 -0.93 5.60 16.68
CA GLU A 25 0.52 5.61 16.47
C GLU A 25 0.95 4.48 15.52
N TRP A 26 0.33 3.31 15.59
CA TRP A 26 0.55 2.23 14.63
C TRP A 26 0.07 2.61 13.23
N ILE A 27 -1.10 3.23 13.09
CA ILE A 27 -1.62 3.76 11.82
C ILE A 27 -0.72 4.88 11.29
N LYS A 28 -0.24 5.79 12.14
CA LYS A 28 0.72 6.84 11.76
C LYS A 28 2.05 6.25 11.32
N ALA A 29 2.59 5.28 12.05
CA ALA A 29 3.84 4.60 11.70
C ALA A 29 3.70 3.79 10.40
N LEU A 30 2.57 3.13 10.19
CA LEU A 30 2.23 2.49 8.92
C LEU A 30 2.12 3.51 7.78
N ASN A 31 1.56 4.69 8.05
CA ASN A 31 1.41 5.78 7.08
C ASN A 31 2.71 6.52 6.76
N GLN A 32 3.70 6.47 7.66
CA GLN A 32 4.96 7.21 7.53
C GLN A 32 6.16 6.33 7.13
N SER A 33 6.03 5.00 7.19
CA SER A 33 7.12 4.12 6.73
C SER A 33 7.24 4.18 5.22
N GLU A 34 8.32 4.78 4.72
CA GLU A 34 8.66 4.80 3.29
C GLU A 34 8.72 3.39 2.71
N GLU A 35 9.16 2.39 3.48
CA GLU A 35 9.26 0.99 3.03
C GLU A 35 7.92 0.36 2.62
N LEU A 36 6.81 0.85 3.19
CA LEU A 36 5.45 0.36 2.89
C LEU A 36 4.65 1.33 2.01
N ALA A 37 5.28 2.35 1.43
CA ALA A 37 4.58 3.32 0.58
C ALA A 37 3.83 2.64 -0.58
N LEU A 38 4.44 1.62 -1.18
CA LEU A 38 3.84 0.88 -2.27
C LEU A 38 2.59 0.10 -1.83
N HIS A 39 2.62 -0.55 -0.66
CA HIS A 39 1.45 -1.24 -0.12
C HIS A 39 0.31 -0.27 0.18
N ARG A 40 0.61 0.95 0.64
CA ARG A 40 -0.42 1.96 0.93
C ARG A 40 -1.10 2.45 -0.34
N GLU A 41 -0.33 2.80 -1.36
CA GLU A 41 -0.89 3.28 -2.62
C GLU A 41 -1.78 2.21 -3.27
N CYS A 42 -1.31 0.97 -3.34
CA CYS A 42 -2.07 -0.14 -3.91
C CYS A 42 -3.31 -0.54 -3.08
N ALA A 43 -3.29 -0.32 -1.76
CA ALA A 43 -4.43 -0.58 -0.88
C ALA A 43 -5.39 0.62 -0.72
N SER A 44 -5.08 1.76 -1.35
CA SER A 44 -5.90 2.97 -1.27
C SER A 44 -7.25 2.79 -1.96
N TYR A 45 -8.21 3.68 -1.68
CA TYR A 45 -9.52 3.63 -2.31
C TYR A 45 -9.44 3.83 -3.84
N GLU A 46 -8.53 4.70 -4.28
CA GLU A 46 -8.30 5.02 -5.69
C GLU A 46 -6.78 5.04 -5.96
N PRO A 47 -6.17 3.86 -6.18
CA PRO A 47 -4.75 3.75 -6.50
C PRO A 47 -4.42 4.46 -7.82
N SER A 48 -3.29 5.16 -7.87
CA SER A 48 -2.81 5.83 -9.08
C SER A 48 -1.65 5.06 -9.72
N GLU A 49 -1.77 4.71 -11.00
CA GLU A 49 -0.69 4.07 -11.75
C GLU A 49 0.60 4.91 -11.75
N ASP A 50 0.48 6.23 -11.85
CA ASP A 50 1.63 7.15 -11.84
C ASP A 50 2.30 7.24 -10.46
N ASN A 51 1.51 7.26 -9.38
CA ASN A 51 2.07 7.25 -8.02
C ASN A 51 2.77 5.93 -7.72
N ILE A 52 2.14 4.81 -8.08
CA ILE A 52 2.74 3.48 -7.97
C ILE A 52 4.05 3.46 -8.75
N PHE A 53 4.07 4.10 -9.92
CA PHE A 53 5.27 4.19 -10.75
C PHE A 53 6.42 4.92 -10.07
N GLU A 54 6.16 6.13 -9.57
CA GLU A 54 7.17 6.93 -8.88
C GLU A 54 7.67 6.27 -7.58
N ILE A 55 6.80 5.58 -6.83
CA ILE A 55 7.20 4.85 -5.63
C ILE A 55 8.17 3.71 -5.99
N ILE A 56 7.87 2.90 -6.99
CA ILE A 56 8.75 1.80 -7.42
C ILE A 56 10.07 2.33 -7.97
N LYS A 57 10.06 3.47 -8.67
CA LYS A 57 11.28 4.14 -9.14
C LYS A 57 12.19 4.55 -7.98
N CYS A 58 11.59 5.05 -6.89
CA CYS A 58 12.33 5.41 -5.67
C CYS A 58 12.83 4.18 -4.88
N GLN A 59 11.99 3.15 -4.73
CA GLN A 59 12.27 1.98 -3.90
C GLN A 59 13.03 0.86 -4.63
N GLY A 60 13.00 0.86 -5.96
CA GLY A 60 13.50 -0.18 -6.84
C GLY A 60 12.47 -1.26 -7.15
N LEU A 61 12.62 -1.88 -8.33
CA LEU A 61 11.75 -2.98 -8.82
C LEU A 61 11.50 -4.11 -7.81
N PRO A 62 12.47 -4.57 -6.98
CA PRO A 62 12.22 -5.64 -6.02
C PRO A 62 11.12 -5.34 -4.99
N SER A 63 10.79 -4.06 -4.76
CA SER A 63 9.76 -3.62 -3.80
C SER A 63 8.38 -4.23 -4.07
N ILE A 64 8.05 -4.52 -5.34
CA ILE A 64 6.76 -5.12 -5.73
C ILE A 64 6.53 -6.52 -5.12
N HIS A 65 7.63 -7.23 -4.84
CA HIS A 65 7.61 -8.60 -4.31
C HIS A 65 7.74 -8.63 -2.78
N VAL A 66 7.93 -7.48 -2.13
CA VAL A 66 8.07 -7.39 -0.66
C VAL A 66 6.73 -7.64 0.00
N LYS A 67 6.70 -8.59 0.93
CA LYS A 67 5.52 -8.89 1.75
C LYS A 67 5.51 -8.01 2.98
N ASN A 68 4.35 -7.46 3.31
CA ASN A 68 4.15 -6.74 4.56
C ASN A 68 3.99 -7.72 5.75
N GLN A 69 3.70 -7.17 6.93
CA GLN A 69 3.57 -7.94 8.18
C GLN A 69 2.46 -9.01 8.17
N ILE A 70 1.47 -8.91 7.27
CA ILE A 70 0.40 -9.91 7.12
C ILE A 70 0.65 -10.88 5.95
N GLY A 71 1.82 -10.80 5.31
CA GLY A 71 2.23 -11.73 4.26
C GLY A 71 1.74 -11.41 2.86
N LEU A 72 1.20 -10.20 2.63
CA LEU A 72 0.72 -9.73 1.32
C LEU A 72 1.72 -8.77 0.67
N THR A 73 1.88 -8.91 -0.64
CA THR A 73 2.56 -7.97 -1.53
C THR A 73 1.66 -6.78 -1.86
N ALA A 74 2.26 -5.69 -2.34
CA ALA A 74 1.49 -4.52 -2.75
C ALA A 74 0.57 -4.83 -3.94
N PHE A 75 1.02 -5.68 -4.89
CA PHE A 75 0.20 -6.03 -6.05
C PHE A 75 -0.96 -6.97 -5.71
N GLU A 76 -0.82 -7.82 -4.69
CA GLU A 76 -1.97 -8.58 -4.17
C GLU A 76 -3.06 -7.65 -3.63
N TYR A 77 -2.70 -6.54 -2.96
CA TYR A 77 -3.71 -5.53 -2.58
C TYR A 77 -4.40 -4.91 -3.77
N LEU A 78 -3.63 -4.54 -4.80
CA LEU A 78 -4.19 -3.92 -6.00
C LEU A 78 -5.15 -4.88 -6.73
N GLN A 79 -4.79 -6.16 -6.85
CA GLN A 79 -5.64 -7.19 -7.46
C GLN A 79 -6.94 -7.43 -6.68
N MET A 80 -6.92 -7.23 -5.36
CA MET A 80 -8.09 -7.36 -4.49
C MET A 80 -8.94 -6.08 -4.44
N ASN A 81 -8.48 -4.97 -5.02
CA ASN A 81 -9.16 -3.70 -4.96
C ASN A 81 -10.33 -3.67 -5.97
N PRO A 82 -11.60 -3.56 -5.51
CA PRO A 82 -12.74 -3.55 -6.42
C PRO A 82 -12.90 -2.20 -7.16
N ASN A 83 -12.14 -1.17 -6.77
CA ASN A 83 -12.26 0.18 -7.30
C ASN A 83 -11.20 0.50 -8.36
N THR A 84 -10.29 -0.44 -8.66
CA THR A 84 -9.30 -0.29 -9.73
C THR A 84 -9.79 -0.98 -10.99
N ASP A 85 -9.81 -0.26 -12.10
CA ASP A 85 -10.10 -0.78 -13.43
C ASP A 85 -8.84 -1.16 -14.22
N PHE A 86 -7.66 -0.76 -13.74
CA PHE A 86 -6.38 -1.12 -14.33
C PHE A 86 -5.72 -2.30 -13.61
N VAL A 87 -5.11 -3.18 -14.41
CA VAL A 87 -4.26 -4.27 -13.93
C VAL A 87 -2.82 -3.87 -14.18
N ILE A 88 -2.00 -3.83 -13.13
CA ILE A 88 -0.56 -3.66 -13.33
C ILE A 88 -0.03 -4.93 -13.99
N ASP A 89 0.43 -4.75 -15.22
CA ASP A 89 1.26 -5.71 -15.92
C ASP A 89 2.72 -5.38 -15.63
N GLU A 90 3.38 -6.21 -14.81
CA GLU A 90 4.78 -6.06 -14.43
C GLU A 90 5.69 -5.87 -15.66
N LYS A 91 5.37 -6.49 -16.81
CA LYS A 91 6.15 -6.30 -18.04
C LYS A 91 5.95 -4.91 -18.64
N LYS A 92 4.70 -4.41 -18.70
CA LYS A 92 4.44 -3.03 -19.17
C LYS A 92 5.13 -2.02 -18.26
N PHE A 93 5.11 -2.28 -16.96
CA PHE A 93 5.72 -1.43 -15.97
C PHE A 93 7.25 -1.40 -16.12
N ILE A 94 7.90 -2.56 -16.23
CA ILE A 94 9.34 -2.67 -16.49
C ILE A 94 9.71 -1.97 -17.80
N ASN A 95 8.91 -2.15 -18.86
CA ASN A 95 9.13 -1.47 -20.13
C ASN A 95 9.04 0.06 -19.99
N ARG A 96 8.03 0.58 -19.28
CA ARG A 96 7.90 2.02 -18.98
C ARG A 96 9.14 2.53 -18.24
N LEU A 97 9.59 1.81 -17.21
CA LEU A 97 10.77 2.18 -16.44
C LEU A 97 12.06 2.21 -17.29
N ILE A 98 12.26 1.20 -18.15
CA ILE A 98 13.42 1.14 -19.04
C ILE A 98 13.40 2.31 -20.03
N LEU A 99 12.25 2.58 -20.67
CA LEU A 99 12.11 3.68 -21.62
C LEU A 99 12.36 5.05 -20.96
N GLU A 100 11.89 5.25 -19.73
CA GLU A 100 12.15 6.47 -18.97
C GLU A 100 13.65 6.62 -18.61
N LEU A 101 14.29 5.55 -18.15
CA LEU A 101 15.73 5.54 -17.83
C LEU A 101 16.60 5.77 -19.07
N MET A 102 16.12 5.40 -20.25
CA MET A 102 16.78 5.66 -21.54
C MET A 102 16.54 7.08 -22.06
N GLY A 103 15.72 7.89 -21.38
CA GLY A 103 15.34 9.24 -21.82
C GLY A 103 14.42 9.24 -23.04
N GLU A 104 13.74 8.12 -23.31
CA GLU A 104 12.86 7.95 -24.48
C GLU A 104 11.39 8.30 -24.17
N ILE A 105 11.05 8.56 -22.90
CA ILE A 105 9.74 9.08 -22.50
C ILE A 105 9.86 10.59 -22.26
N ILE A 106 9.25 11.38 -23.14
CA ILE A 106 9.01 12.82 -22.92
C ILE A 106 7.64 12.91 -22.24
N THR A 107 7.63 13.33 -20.97
CA THR A 107 6.43 13.62 -20.17
C THR A 107 5.76 14.92 -20.60
#